data_AF-A0A835WDF1-F1
#
_entry.id   AF-A0A835WDF1-F1
#
_cell.length_a   1.000
_cell.length_b   1.000
_cell.length_c   1.000
_cell.angle_alpha   90.00
_cell.angle_beta   90.00
_cell.angle_gamma   90.00
#
_symmetry.space_group_name_H-M   'P 1'
#
loop_
_entity.id
_entity.type
_entity.pdbx_description
1 polymer ?
#
loop_
_entity_poly.entity_id
_entity_poly.type
_entity_poly.pdbx_seq_one_letter_code
_entity_poly.pdbx_strand_id
1 'polypeptide(L)'
;MQRTQKPCRLGRLRVTARATAGESAALQQSPADDAAADDSSRAYEPSVPYLAATQRLEELLEQASWCSEEEALRHEVANLIPELKLTLATNVGSLMALTAFVLCWVMGEDPLGGITLQSHSLDAAGLGAAYAAPLLLCSALSRLAPVRAAFPVLADLQDSTARTMRPMMADLDNTQLLLLALVLVPPALLLLLPTVHGCLAVAGAIAAADLTQPLPGLDGGGRQLPAEWLGAQGWLHVPLAVRRGLGALVPALCSAFYAGHVVTRQLDVNVHQAWALREAWAGADRYFLHTAAERVAERPDILLKNKPQSAGSSSRSGSCMASGSGVQGPAATRPVAAAPPAQGGLGGPVTTFASVGTAEPPAWAGAGSAAVDVDKEGATAPPAGALRQLGADMADAFRTVSALWMLSRRRMARLGYVLTCLNISYLYIVWHTAHDLAAPITAGLLLALTELMLIQHYDEGSAAASARRRQAATARQEGGGDRD
;
A
#
# COMPACT_ATOMS: atom_id res chain seq x y z
N MET A 1 -20.93 -20.52 25.82
CA MET A 1 -20.70 -20.79 24.37
C MET A 1 -19.33 -20.25 23.99
N GLN A 2 -18.28 -21.08 24.05
CA GLN A 2 -16.95 -20.72 23.54
C GLN A 2 -16.95 -20.94 22.02
N ARG A 3 -17.09 -19.86 21.24
CA ARG A 3 -16.81 -19.93 19.80
C ARG A 3 -15.31 -20.16 19.65
N THR A 4 -14.92 -21.38 19.28
CA THR A 4 -13.57 -21.68 18.80
C THR A 4 -13.26 -20.75 17.64
N GLN A 5 -12.44 -19.72 17.89
CA GLN A 5 -11.89 -18.85 16.86
C GLN A 5 -11.03 -19.72 15.95
N LYS A 6 -11.59 -20.13 14.80
CA LYS A 6 -10.76 -20.61 13.70
C LYS A 6 -9.85 -19.44 13.31
N PRO A 7 -8.53 -19.63 13.18
CA PRO A 7 -7.68 -18.58 12.62
C PRO A 7 -8.25 -18.25 11.24
N CYS A 8 -8.79 -17.04 11.12
CA CYS A 8 -9.19 -16.51 9.83
C CYS A 8 -7.91 -16.46 9.00
N ARG A 9 -7.78 -17.38 8.03
CA ARG A 9 -6.82 -17.27 6.92
C ARG A 9 -7.25 -16.06 6.09
N LEU A 10 -7.02 -14.86 6.63
CA LEU A 10 -7.26 -13.58 6.00
C LEU A 10 -6.29 -13.49 4.81
N GLY A 11 -6.86 -13.12 3.66
CA GLY A 11 -6.32 -13.38 2.33
C GLY A 11 -4.80 -13.26 2.19
N ARG A 12 -4.17 -14.37 1.76
CA ARG A 12 -2.86 -14.39 1.11
C ARG A 12 -2.68 -13.10 0.31
N LEU A 13 -1.74 -12.27 0.75
CA LEU A 13 -1.39 -11.03 0.09
C LEU A 13 -1.06 -11.36 -1.38
N ARG A 14 -1.96 -11.03 -2.31
CA ARG A 14 -1.77 -11.19 -3.78
C ARG A 14 -0.60 -10.37 -4.35
N VAL A 15 0.28 -9.85 -3.49
CA VAL A 15 1.53 -9.16 -3.81
C VAL A 15 2.43 -10.05 -4.69
N THR A 16 2.34 -11.38 -4.53
CA THR A 16 3.19 -12.34 -5.23
C THR A 16 2.70 -12.67 -6.63
N ALA A 17 1.39 -12.75 -6.84
CA ALA A 17 0.86 -13.27 -8.10
C ALA A 17 1.01 -12.32 -9.29
N ARG A 18 1.22 -11.01 -9.09
CA ARG A 18 1.17 -10.02 -10.18
C ARG A 18 2.51 -9.50 -10.66
N ALA A 19 3.50 -9.42 -9.76
CA ALA A 19 4.89 -9.20 -10.16
C ALA A 19 5.40 -10.39 -10.99
N THR A 20 4.93 -11.60 -10.68
CA THR A 20 5.20 -12.78 -11.49
C THR A 20 4.15 -13.05 -12.57
N ALA A 21 2.92 -12.54 -12.55
CA ALA A 21 1.91 -12.90 -13.60
C ALA A 21 2.38 -12.63 -15.03
N GLY A 22 3.14 -11.56 -15.28
CA GLY A 22 3.72 -11.32 -16.61
C GLY A 22 4.77 -12.37 -17.00
N GLU A 23 5.52 -12.87 -16.02
CA GLU A 23 6.62 -13.84 -16.20
C GLU A 23 6.14 -15.30 -16.09
N SER A 24 5.12 -15.56 -15.28
CA SER A 24 4.41 -16.82 -15.08
C SER A 24 3.42 -17.09 -16.21
N ALA A 25 2.82 -16.06 -16.84
CA ALA A 25 2.06 -16.26 -18.08
C ALA A 25 3.00 -16.59 -19.25
N ALA A 26 4.22 -16.03 -19.25
CA ALA A 26 5.26 -16.42 -20.20
C ALA A 26 5.80 -17.84 -19.94
N LEU A 27 5.92 -18.27 -18.67
CA LEU A 27 6.34 -19.63 -18.29
C LEU A 27 5.22 -20.68 -18.44
N GLN A 28 3.94 -20.31 -18.29
CA GLN A 28 2.79 -21.22 -18.47
C GLN A 28 2.37 -21.41 -19.94
N GLN A 29 2.91 -20.63 -20.87
CA GLN A 29 2.72 -20.87 -22.31
C GLN A 29 3.68 -21.90 -22.89
N SER A 30 4.46 -22.60 -22.07
CA SER A 30 5.18 -23.79 -22.53
C SER A 30 4.17 -24.92 -22.82
N PRO A 31 4.13 -25.43 -24.07
CA PRO A 31 3.05 -26.30 -24.56
C PRO A 31 2.93 -27.61 -23.76
N ALA A 32 1.70 -27.97 -23.44
CA ALA A 32 1.30 -29.07 -22.57
C ALA A 32 1.17 -30.44 -23.26
N ASP A 33 1.86 -30.67 -24.38
CA ASP A 33 1.58 -31.82 -25.26
C ASP A 33 2.42 -33.09 -25.02
N ASP A 34 3.36 -33.13 -24.07
CA ASP A 34 4.13 -34.35 -23.76
C ASP A 34 3.78 -34.93 -22.37
N ALA A 35 2.54 -35.42 -22.24
CA ALA A 35 2.10 -36.18 -21.08
C ALA A 35 2.38 -37.68 -21.30
N ALA A 36 3.48 -38.20 -20.76
CA ALA A 36 3.56 -39.59 -20.22
C ALA A 36 4.95 -40.04 -19.72
N ALA A 37 6.06 -39.33 -19.96
CA ALA A 37 7.39 -39.85 -19.61
C ALA A 37 8.07 -39.03 -18.50
N ASP A 38 8.12 -39.64 -17.31
CA ASP A 38 9.14 -39.44 -16.27
C ASP A 38 9.06 -38.15 -15.40
N ASP A 39 8.16 -38.20 -14.40
CA ASP A 39 7.97 -37.20 -13.33
C ASP A 39 9.18 -37.05 -12.39
N SER A 40 10.27 -37.80 -12.62
CA SER A 40 11.50 -37.73 -11.81
C SER A 40 12.43 -36.54 -12.19
N SER A 41 12.19 -35.90 -13.34
CA SER A 41 13.09 -34.89 -13.92
C SER A 41 12.58 -33.44 -13.83
N ARG A 42 11.68 -33.09 -12.90
CA ARG A 42 11.37 -31.67 -12.63
C ARG A 42 12.62 -30.93 -12.20
N ALA A 43 13.25 -30.23 -13.14
CA ALA A 43 14.40 -29.37 -12.91
C ALA A 43 14.07 -28.38 -11.78
N TYR A 44 15.06 -28.05 -10.97
CA TYR A 44 14.91 -27.07 -9.90
C TYR A 44 14.35 -25.77 -10.48
N GLU A 45 13.07 -25.47 -10.23
CA GLU A 45 12.48 -24.26 -10.75
C GLU A 45 13.11 -23.05 -10.03
N PRO A 46 13.67 -22.07 -10.76
CA PRO A 46 14.20 -20.85 -10.17
C PRO A 46 13.14 -20.01 -9.41
N SER A 47 11.86 -20.44 -9.45
CA SER A 47 10.74 -19.88 -8.70
C SER A 47 10.82 -20.14 -7.19
N VAL A 48 11.50 -21.21 -6.75
CA VAL A 48 11.47 -21.68 -5.35
C VAL A 48 12.05 -20.66 -4.34
N PRO A 49 13.21 -20.01 -4.58
CA PRO A 49 13.74 -18.99 -3.66
C PRO A 49 12.81 -17.80 -3.51
N TYR A 50 12.25 -17.30 -4.62
CA TYR A 50 11.33 -16.17 -4.61
C TYR A 50 10.00 -16.50 -3.93
N LEU A 51 9.48 -17.72 -4.11
CA LEU A 51 8.28 -18.18 -3.41
C LEU A 51 8.51 -18.29 -1.89
N ALA A 52 9.66 -18.79 -1.46
CA ALA A 52 10.00 -18.86 -0.05
C ALA A 52 10.22 -17.46 0.56
N ALA A 53 10.94 -16.60 -0.16
CA ALA A 53 11.18 -15.21 0.21
C ALA A 53 9.86 -14.43 0.37
N THR A 54 8.93 -14.61 -0.56
CA THR A 54 7.63 -13.93 -0.52
C THR A 54 6.76 -14.43 0.62
N GLN A 55 6.69 -15.74 0.86
CA GLN A 55 5.99 -16.30 2.02
C GLN A 55 6.55 -15.74 3.32
N ARG A 56 7.89 -15.69 3.44
CA ARG A 56 8.54 -15.10 4.62
C ARG A 56 8.22 -13.63 4.79
N LEU A 57 8.20 -12.86 3.70
CA LEU A 57 7.80 -11.46 3.73
C LEU A 57 6.36 -11.30 4.21
N GLU A 58 5.43 -12.13 3.72
CA GLU A 58 4.02 -12.11 4.16
C GLU A 58 3.90 -12.39 5.66
N GLU A 59 4.56 -13.44 6.16
CA GLU A 59 4.59 -13.77 7.59
C GLU A 59 5.13 -12.61 8.44
N LEU A 60 6.25 -12.01 8.01
CA LEU A 60 6.85 -10.88 8.73
C LEU A 60 5.95 -9.65 8.73
N LEU A 61 5.31 -9.34 7.60
CA LEU A 61 4.38 -8.23 7.50
C LEU A 61 3.12 -8.46 8.33
N GLU A 62 2.63 -9.70 8.39
CA GLU A 62 1.51 -10.12 9.23
C GLU A 62 1.87 -9.99 10.72
N GLN A 63 3.04 -10.51 11.14
CA GLN A 63 3.54 -10.36 12.50
C GLN A 63 3.73 -8.89 12.90
N ALA A 64 4.31 -8.08 12.00
CA ALA A 64 4.49 -6.66 12.22
C ALA A 64 3.15 -5.91 12.26
N SER A 65 2.13 -6.34 11.51
CA SER A 65 0.80 -5.74 11.56
C SER A 65 0.03 -6.12 12.83
N TRP A 66 0.20 -7.32 13.37
CA TRP A 66 -0.44 -7.73 14.63
C TRP A 66 0.06 -6.93 15.83
N CYS A 67 1.32 -6.48 15.76
CA CYS A 67 1.88 -5.57 16.77
C CYS A 67 1.39 -4.13 16.62
N SER A 68 0.62 -3.81 15.57
CA SER A 68 0.06 -2.47 15.41
C SER A 68 -1.27 -2.34 16.16
N GLU A 69 -1.36 -1.35 17.05
CA GLU A 69 -2.60 -0.98 17.73
C GLU A 69 -3.74 -0.75 16.73
N GLU A 70 -3.41 -0.28 15.53
CA GLU A 70 -4.36 -0.08 14.44
C GLU A 70 -5.08 -1.37 14.02
N GLU A 71 -4.39 -2.51 13.93
CA GLU A 71 -5.02 -3.77 13.52
C GLU A 71 -5.91 -4.34 14.64
N ALA A 72 -5.50 -4.16 15.91
CA ALA A 72 -6.33 -4.49 17.06
C ALA A 72 -7.62 -3.66 17.04
N LEU A 73 -7.52 -2.34 16.85
CA LEU A 73 -8.66 -1.44 16.72
C LEU A 73 -9.55 -1.81 15.52
N ARG A 74 -8.97 -2.15 14.36
CA ARG A 74 -9.74 -2.61 13.20
C ARG A 74 -10.48 -3.91 13.49
N HIS A 75 -9.87 -4.84 14.22
CA HIS A 75 -10.52 -6.09 14.58
C HIS A 75 -11.65 -5.87 15.59
N GLU A 76 -11.44 -5.00 16.58
CA GLU A 76 -12.49 -4.57 17.52
C GLU A 76 -13.65 -3.92 16.76
N VAL A 77 -13.37 -2.94 15.89
CA VAL A 77 -14.36 -2.25 15.06
C VAL A 77 -15.12 -3.24 14.18
N ALA A 78 -14.43 -4.18 13.54
CA ALA A 78 -15.07 -5.20 12.69
C ALA A 78 -16.08 -6.04 13.48
N ASN A 79 -15.78 -6.36 14.74
CA ASN A 79 -16.62 -7.17 15.62
C ASN A 79 -17.75 -6.37 16.32
N LEU A 80 -17.80 -5.04 16.15
CA LEU A 80 -18.87 -4.22 16.70
C LEU A 80 -20.21 -4.49 16.00
N ILE A 81 -21.28 -4.36 16.79
CA ILE A 81 -22.65 -4.32 16.29
C ILE A 81 -22.79 -3.14 15.30
N PRO A 82 -23.52 -3.29 14.18
CA PRO A 82 -23.67 -2.26 13.15
C PRO A 82 -24.13 -0.90 13.71
N GLU A 83 -25.04 -0.90 14.69
CA GLU A 83 -25.52 0.32 15.36
C GLU A 83 -24.39 1.08 16.07
N LEU A 84 -23.46 0.36 16.69
CA LEU A 84 -22.32 0.97 17.38
C LEU A 84 -21.28 1.50 16.39
N LYS A 85 -21.09 0.83 15.24
CA LYS A 85 -20.26 1.33 14.13
C LYS A 85 -20.80 2.67 13.61
N LEU A 86 -22.11 2.75 13.38
CA LEU A 86 -22.77 3.99 12.96
C LEU A 86 -22.70 5.07 14.03
N THR A 87 -22.86 4.73 15.31
CA THR A 87 -22.72 5.68 16.42
C THR A 87 -21.31 6.23 16.50
N LEU A 88 -20.28 5.38 16.35
CA LEU A 88 -18.88 5.79 16.31
C LEU A 88 -18.62 6.73 15.12
N ALA A 89 -19.09 6.37 13.93
CA ALA A 89 -18.99 7.22 12.74
C ALA A 89 -19.70 8.56 12.95
N THR A 90 -20.87 8.55 13.60
CA THR A 90 -21.65 9.76 13.92
C THR A 90 -20.92 10.66 14.89
N ASN A 91 -20.29 10.09 15.92
CA ASN A 91 -19.47 10.85 16.86
C ASN A 91 -18.28 11.49 16.15
N VAL A 92 -17.55 10.74 15.32
CA VAL A 92 -16.42 11.26 14.53
C VAL A 92 -16.89 12.35 13.55
N GLY A 93 -17.97 12.11 12.80
CA GLY A 93 -18.55 13.08 11.87
C GLY A 93 -19.01 14.35 12.58
N SER A 94 -19.65 14.23 13.74
CA SER A 94 -20.09 15.39 14.54
C SER A 94 -18.90 16.21 15.07
N LEU A 95 -17.82 15.54 15.51
CA LEU A 95 -16.59 16.21 15.94
C LEU A 95 -15.93 16.95 14.78
N MET A 96 -15.88 16.34 13.59
CA MET A 96 -15.37 16.98 12.37
C MET A 96 -16.22 18.20 11.98
N ALA A 97 -17.55 18.07 12.00
CA ALA A 97 -18.46 19.17 11.69
C ALA A 97 -18.34 20.32 12.71
N LEU A 98 -18.25 20.00 14.00
CA LEU A 98 -18.03 20.98 15.06
C LEU A 98 -16.69 21.72 14.85
N THR A 99 -15.63 20.98 14.56
CA THR A 99 -14.30 21.55 14.29
C THR A 99 -14.36 22.47 13.07
N ALA A 100 -15.02 22.05 12.00
CA ALA A 100 -15.19 22.87 10.81
C ALA A 100 -15.97 24.16 11.12
N PHE A 101 -17.06 24.05 11.88
CA PHE A 101 -17.87 25.20 12.28
C PHE A 101 -17.08 26.19 13.12
N VAL A 102 -16.34 25.73 14.14
CA VAL A 102 -15.50 26.58 14.99
C VAL A 102 -14.41 27.27 14.17
N LEU A 103 -13.77 26.56 13.25
CA LEU A 103 -12.75 27.16 12.38
C LEU A 103 -13.35 28.21 11.44
N CYS A 104 -14.45 27.93 10.76
CA CYS A 104 -15.12 28.92 9.90
C CYS A 104 -15.58 30.14 10.72
N TRP A 105 -16.14 29.92 11.91
CA TRP A 105 -16.55 31.00 12.82
C TRP A 105 -15.38 31.90 13.21
N VAL A 106 -14.24 31.32 13.60
CA VAL A 106 -13.02 32.07 13.95
C VAL A 106 -12.48 32.85 12.75
N MET A 107 -12.63 32.32 11.53
CA MET A 107 -12.17 32.98 10.30
C MET A 107 -13.18 33.97 9.72
N GLY A 108 -14.40 34.06 10.28
CA GLY A 108 -15.46 34.92 9.77
C GLY A 108 -16.11 34.44 8.47
N GLU A 109 -15.93 33.17 8.11
CA GLU A 109 -16.51 32.56 6.91
C GLU A 109 -17.83 31.84 7.23
N ASP A 110 -18.70 31.70 6.22
CA ASP A 110 -19.92 30.91 6.36
C ASP A 110 -19.59 29.42 6.50
N PRO A 111 -19.85 28.78 7.65
CA PRO A 111 -19.56 27.37 7.86
C PRO A 111 -20.37 26.46 6.93
N LEU A 112 -21.53 26.90 6.45
CA LEU A 112 -22.40 26.12 5.57
C LEU A 112 -22.03 26.29 4.08
N GLY A 113 -21.12 27.19 3.75
CA GLY A 113 -20.65 27.41 2.38
C GLY A 113 -21.78 27.73 1.39
N GLY A 114 -22.82 28.46 1.83
CA GLY A 114 -23.96 28.88 1.03
C GLY A 114 -25.17 27.94 1.03
N ILE A 115 -25.16 26.84 1.80
CA ILE A 115 -26.34 25.95 1.88
C ILE A 115 -27.49 26.69 2.54
N THR A 116 -28.62 26.74 1.85
CA THR A 116 -29.88 27.29 2.37
C THR A 116 -31.01 26.26 2.24
N LEU A 117 -32.08 26.40 3.02
CA LEU A 117 -33.28 25.55 2.89
C LEU A 117 -34.19 25.98 1.72
N GLN A 118 -33.61 26.60 0.68
CA GLN A 118 -34.35 27.15 -0.46
C GLN A 118 -34.27 26.20 -1.66
N SER A 119 -35.16 26.40 -2.65
CA SER A 119 -35.15 25.64 -3.91
C SER A 119 -33.80 25.74 -4.64
N HIS A 120 -33.08 26.85 -4.48
CA HIS A 120 -31.75 27.04 -5.06
C HIS A 120 -30.75 25.96 -4.64
N SER A 121 -30.72 25.58 -3.35
CA SER A 121 -29.80 24.55 -2.87
C SER A 121 -30.19 23.15 -3.34
N LEU A 122 -31.48 22.92 -3.60
CA LEU A 122 -31.97 21.70 -4.24
C LEU A 122 -31.54 21.64 -5.71
N ASP A 123 -31.61 22.75 -6.44
CA ASP A 123 -31.12 22.85 -7.83
C ASP A 123 -29.59 22.64 -7.88
N ALA A 124 -28.86 23.22 -6.93
CA ALA A 124 -27.42 23.01 -6.78
C ALA A 124 -27.08 21.54 -6.47
N ALA A 125 -27.84 20.87 -5.61
CA ALA A 125 -27.70 19.44 -5.37
C ALA A 125 -27.93 18.63 -6.66
N GLY A 126 -28.93 19.01 -7.47
CA GLY A 126 -29.17 18.44 -8.79
C GLY A 126 -27.98 18.59 -9.74
N LEU A 127 -27.34 19.77 -9.79
CA LEU A 127 -26.10 19.99 -10.52
C LEU A 127 -24.96 19.12 -9.97
N GLY A 128 -24.85 19.00 -8.65
CA GLY A 128 -23.91 18.10 -7.98
C GLY A 128 -24.06 16.65 -8.43
N ALA A 129 -25.28 16.16 -8.57
CA ALA A 129 -25.54 14.82 -9.10
C ALA A 129 -25.08 14.66 -10.55
N ALA A 130 -25.27 15.68 -11.40
CA ALA A 130 -24.76 15.69 -12.76
C ALA A 130 -23.22 15.69 -12.80
N TYR A 131 -22.56 16.47 -11.94
CA TYR A 131 -21.10 16.48 -11.78
C TYR A 131 -20.55 15.17 -11.18
N ALA A 132 -21.37 14.40 -10.46
CA ALA A 132 -20.95 13.08 -9.98
C ALA A 132 -20.71 12.09 -11.13
N ALA A 133 -21.48 12.18 -12.22
CA ALA A 133 -21.48 11.21 -13.32
C ALA A 133 -20.08 10.85 -13.86
N PRO A 134 -19.19 11.81 -14.22
CA PRO A 134 -17.82 11.48 -14.65
C PRO A 134 -17.00 10.77 -13.57
N LEU A 135 -17.17 11.11 -12.29
CA LEU A 135 -16.47 10.45 -11.19
C LEU A 135 -16.94 9.01 -11.01
N LEU A 136 -18.26 8.79 -11.06
CA LEU A 136 -18.88 7.47 -11.01
C LEU A 136 -18.44 6.59 -12.17
N LEU A 137 -18.41 7.16 -13.39
CA LEU A 137 -17.94 6.45 -14.57
C LEU A 137 -16.46 6.08 -14.44
N CYS A 138 -15.60 7.00 -14.01
CA CYS A 138 -14.19 6.71 -13.78
C CYS A 138 -14.00 5.62 -12.71
N SER A 139 -14.74 5.70 -11.60
CA SER A 139 -14.73 4.69 -10.54
C SER A 139 -15.13 3.30 -11.08
N ALA A 140 -16.28 3.20 -11.75
CA ALA A 140 -16.76 1.94 -12.31
C ALA A 140 -15.79 1.36 -13.36
N LEU A 141 -15.32 2.19 -14.30
CA LEU A 141 -14.37 1.78 -15.34
C LEU A 141 -13.03 1.32 -14.74
N SER A 142 -12.56 1.98 -13.68
CA SER A 142 -11.30 1.63 -13.02
C SER A 142 -11.31 0.24 -12.39
N ARG A 143 -12.49 -0.35 -12.15
CA ARG A 143 -12.65 -1.69 -11.57
C ARG A 143 -12.77 -2.80 -12.62
N LEU A 144 -12.89 -2.47 -13.90
CA LEU A 144 -12.95 -3.46 -14.97
C LEU A 144 -11.66 -4.29 -15.02
N ALA A 145 -11.80 -5.61 -15.22
CA ALA A 145 -10.68 -6.55 -15.33
C ALA A 145 -9.56 -6.12 -16.31
N PRO A 146 -9.85 -5.64 -17.55
CA PRO A 146 -8.81 -5.17 -18.45
C PRO A 146 -8.05 -3.96 -17.91
N VAL A 147 -8.74 -3.00 -17.28
CA VAL A 147 -8.11 -1.81 -16.70
C VAL A 147 -7.25 -2.19 -15.50
N ARG A 148 -7.75 -3.07 -14.62
CA ARG A 148 -6.97 -3.59 -13.48
C ARG A 148 -5.74 -4.38 -13.95
N ALA A 149 -5.79 -5.04 -15.10
CA ALA A 149 -4.64 -5.75 -15.68
C ALA A 149 -3.61 -4.78 -16.27
N ALA A 150 -4.08 -3.73 -16.96
CA ALA A 150 -3.21 -2.68 -17.52
C ALA A 150 -2.55 -1.80 -16.45
N PHE A 151 -3.27 -1.51 -15.34
CA PHE A 151 -2.82 -0.63 -14.27
C PHE A 151 -2.82 -1.38 -12.91
N PRO A 152 -1.80 -2.22 -12.64
CA PRO A 152 -1.75 -3.02 -11.42
C PRO A 152 -1.69 -2.16 -10.14
N VAL A 153 -0.98 -1.01 -10.19
CA VAL A 153 -0.88 -0.09 -9.04
C VAL A 153 -2.25 0.48 -8.64
N LEU A 154 -3.12 0.76 -9.62
CA LEU A 154 -4.47 1.25 -9.34
C LEU A 154 -5.35 0.16 -8.72
N ALA A 155 -5.22 -1.08 -9.19
CA ALA A 155 -5.90 -2.22 -8.59
C ALA A 155 -5.44 -2.47 -7.14
N ASP A 156 -4.13 -2.36 -6.89
CA ASP A 156 -3.58 -2.53 -5.53
C ASP A 156 -4.04 -1.40 -4.60
N LEU A 157 -4.16 -0.16 -5.12
CA LEU A 157 -4.74 0.98 -4.41
C LEU A 157 -6.19 0.70 -4.02
N GLN A 158 -7.03 0.27 -4.97
CA GLN A 158 -8.43 -0.10 -4.72
C GLN A 158 -8.57 -1.25 -3.72
N ASP A 159 -7.71 -2.26 -3.81
CA ASP A 159 -7.71 -3.37 -2.85
C ASP A 159 -7.24 -2.91 -1.46
N SER A 160 -6.37 -1.89 -1.38
CA SER A 160 -5.95 -1.28 -0.11
C SER A 160 -7.07 -0.44 0.51
N THR A 161 -7.77 0.38 -0.28
CA THR A 161 -8.91 1.17 0.21
C THR A 161 -10.06 0.27 0.63
N ALA A 162 -10.38 -0.77 -0.14
CA ALA A 162 -11.38 -1.77 0.22
C ALA A 162 -11.04 -2.47 1.54
N ARG A 163 -9.78 -2.90 1.72
CA ARG A 163 -9.33 -3.51 3.00
C ARG A 163 -9.46 -2.56 4.19
N THR A 164 -9.18 -1.28 3.99
CA THR A 164 -9.27 -0.26 5.05
C THR A 164 -10.72 0.01 5.45
N MET A 165 -11.65 0.01 4.47
CA MET A 165 -13.08 0.28 4.70
C MET A 165 -13.85 -0.96 5.18
N ARG A 166 -13.39 -2.17 4.84
CA ARG A 166 -14.02 -3.45 5.20
C ARG A 166 -14.46 -3.57 6.66
N PRO A 167 -13.64 -3.26 7.70
CA PRO A 167 -14.07 -3.40 9.09
C PRO A 167 -15.28 -2.51 9.44
N MET A 168 -15.36 -1.32 8.84
CA MET A 168 -16.50 -0.40 9.03
C MET A 168 -17.74 -0.86 8.27
N MET A 169 -17.57 -1.52 7.12
CA MET A 169 -18.67 -1.94 6.26
C MET A 169 -19.22 -3.33 6.58
N ALA A 170 -18.46 -4.16 7.28
CA ALA A 170 -18.89 -5.52 7.60
C ALA A 170 -20.22 -5.50 8.36
N ASP A 171 -21.16 -6.32 7.88
CA ASP A 171 -22.51 -6.49 8.43
C ASP A 171 -23.42 -5.26 8.35
N LEU A 172 -23.09 -4.27 7.49
CA LEU A 172 -23.96 -3.14 7.22
C LEU A 172 -24.90 -3.40 6.03
N ASP A 173 -26.18 -3.10 6.22
CA ASP A 173 -27.16 -3.05 5.13
C ASP A 173 -26.94 -1.82 4.22
N ASN A 174 -27.50 -1.83 3.01
CA ASN A 174 -27.38 -0.71 2.06
C ASN A 174 -27.88 0.63 2.64
N THR A 175 -28.92 0.60 3.48
CA THR A 175 -29.43 1.79 4.18
C THR A 175 -28.44 2.29 5.22
N GLN A 176 -27.77 1.40 5.93
CA GLN A 176 -26.74 1.74 6.91
C GLN A 176 -25.47 2.24 6.22
N LEU A 177 -25.10 1.71 5.06
CA LEU A 177 -24.02 2.25 4.24
C LEU A 177 -24.33 3.67 3.75
N LEU A 178 -25.58 3.94 3.35
CA LEU A 178 -26.01 5.29 3.01
C LEU A 178 -25.90 6.23 4.22
N LEU A 179 -26.36 5.80 5.40
CA LEU A 179 -26.21 6.58 6.64
C LEU A 179 -24.74 6.82 6.98
N LEU A 180 -23.88 5.81 6.85
CA LEU A 180 -22.44 5.94 7.06
C LEU A 180 -21.84 6.99 6.11
N ALA A 181 -22.20 6.95 4.83
CA ALA A 181 -21.75 7.94 3.84
C ALA A 181 -22.26 9.35 4.17
N LEU A 182 -23.54 9.47 4.55
CA LEU A 182 -24.16 10.76 4.92
C LEU A 182 -23.57 11.36 6.19
N VAL A 183 -23.08 10.54 7.10
CA VAL A 183 -22.45 10.97 8.34
C VAL A 183 -20.98 11.37 8.14
N LEU A 184 -20.26 10.74 7.21
CA LEU A 184 -18.82 10.99 7.04
C LEU A 184 -18.52 12.02 5.94
N VAL A 185 -19.25 12.00 4.82
CA VAL A 185 -18.93 12.82 3.64
C VAL A 185 -19.20 14.31 3.87
N PRO A 186 -20.38 14.76 4.34
CA PRO A 186 -20.65 16.17 4.53
C PRO A 186 -19.71 16.84 5.55
N PRO A 187 -19.46 16.27 6.75
CA PRO A 187 -18.48 16.85 7.68
C PRO A 187 -17.06 16.91 7.14
N ALA A 188 -16.63 15.89 6.38
CA ALA A 188 -15.32 15.93 5.74
C ALA A 188 -15.23 17.04 4.68
N LEU A 189 -16.28 17.27 3.90
CA LEU A 189 -16.32 18.33 2.90
C LEU A 189 -16.43 19.72 3.54
N LEU A 190 -17.21 19.88 4.62
CA LEU A 190 -17.22 21.09 5.44
C LEU A 190 -15.82 21.39 6.02
N LEU A 191 -15.09 20.35 6.44
CA LEU A 191 -13.73 20.50 6.97
C LEU A 191 -12.65 20.72 5.90
N LEU A 192 -12.91 20.42 4.62
CA LEU A 192 -11.92 20.56 3.55
C LEU A 192 -12.15 21.78 2.66
N LEU A 193 -13.40 22.20 2.49
CA LEU A 193 -13.77 23.26 1.53
C LEU A 193 -13.82 24.64 2.23
N PRO A 194 -14.83 24.97 3.06
CA PRO A 194 -14.96 26.31 3.61
C PRO A 194 -13.89 26.65 4.66
N THR A 195 -13.46 25.71 5.48
CA THR A 195 -12.40 25.93 6.50
C THR A 195 -11.06 26.32 5.88
N VAL A 196 -10.62 25.61 4.84
CA VAL A 196 -9.34 25.87 4.17
C VAL A 196 -9.44 27.17 3.37
N HIS A 197 -10.60 27.46 2.78
CA HIS A 197 -10.87 28.77 2.18
C HIS A 197 -10.66 29.90 3.18
N GLY A 198 -11.30 29.82 4.36
CA GLY A 198 -11.15 30.82 5.42
C GLY A 198 -9.73 30.94 5.95
N CYS A 199 -9.06 29.81 6.23
CA CYS A 199 -7.68 29.83 6.71
C CYS A 199 -6.73 30.54 5.74
N LEU A 200 -6.92 30.32 4.43
CA LEU A 200 -6.07 30.94 3.42
C LEU A 200 -6.46 32.37 3.10
N ALA A 201 -7.73 32.73 3.23
CA ALA A 201 -8.17 34.12 3.18
C ALA A 201 -7.48 34.92 4.29
N VAL A 202 -7.46 34.41 5.52
CA VAL A 202 -6.79 35.04 6.66
C VAL A 202 -5.27 35.04 6.50
N ALA A 203 -4.64 33.92 6.10
CA ALA A 203 -3.20 33.87 5.87
C ALA A 203 -2.77 34.83 4.76
N GLY A 204 -3.54 34.92 3.68
CA GLY A 204 -3.34 35.88 2.59
C GLY A 204 -3.49 37.32 3.07
N ALA A 205 -4.43 37.59 3.98
CA ALA A 205 -4.61 38.91 4.57
C ALA A 205 -3.44 39.33 5.45
N ILE A 206 -2.92 38.42 6.27
CA ILE A 206 -1.72 38.65 7.10
C ILE A 206 -0.50 38.91 6.20
N ALA A 207 -0.26 38.05 5.20
CA ALA A 207 0.85 38.23 4.28
C ALA A 207 0.76 39.55 3.49
N ALA A 208 -0.44 39.97 3.08
CA ALA A 208 -0.66 41.25 2.43
C ALA A 208 -0.40 42.43 3.39
N ALA A 209 -0.79 42.32 4.67
CA ALA A 209 -0.49 43.32 5.68
C ALA A 209 1.03 43.44 5.91
N ASP A 210 1.75 42.33 6.02
CA ASP A 210 3.21 42.32 6.19
C ASP A 210 3.96 42.91 4.99
N LEU A 211 3.47 42.66 3.77
CA LEU A 211 4.08 43.22 2.55
C LEU A 211 3.76 44.72 2.35
N THR A 212 2.63 45.19 2.88
CA THR A 212 2.19 46.59 2.72
C THR A 212 2.58 47.49 3.88
N GLN A 213 2.90 46.93 5.05
CA GLN A 213 3.51 47.68 6.14
C GLN A 213 4.99 47.94 5.79
N PRO A 214 5.39 49.20 5.55
CA PRO A 214 6.79 49.52 5.33
C PRO A 214 7.59 49.15 6.58
N LEU A 215 8.71 48.44 6.41
CA LEU A 215 9.60 48.09 7.51
C LEU A 215 9.90 49.35 8.35
N PRO A 216 9.57 49.36 9.67
CA PRO A 216 9.94 50.45 10.55
C PRO A 216 11.48 50.45 10.68
N GLY A 217 12.13 51.32 9.92
CA GLY A 217 13.61 51.37 9.84
C GLY A 217 14.17 51.91 8.53
N LEU A 218 13.38 52.03 7.45
CA LEU A 218 13.72 52.87 6.30
C LEU A 218 13.20 54.30 6.55
N ASP A 219 13.81 54.97 7.53
CA ASP A 219 13.55 56.36 7.93
C ASP A 219 14.06 57.37 6.88
N GLY A 220 13.49 57.30 5.68
CA GLY A 220 13.76 58.18 4.55
C GLY A 220 12.58 59.07 4.18
N GLY A 221 11.95 59.75 5.13
CA GLY A 221 11.17 60.98 4.87
C GLY A 221 9.93 60.89 3.97
N GLY A 222 9.35 59.72 3.74
CA GLY A 222 8.16 59.56 2.89
C GLY A 222 6.86 59.49 3.69
N ARG A 223 6.06 60.57 3.65
CA ARG A 223 4.62 60.67 3.98
C ARG A 223 3.98 59.43 4.62
N GLN A 224 3.65 59.53 5.91
CA GLN A 224 2.67 58.66 6.56
C GLN A 224 1.36 58.70 5.76
N LEU A 225 1.05 57.63 5.03
CA LEU A 225 -0.27 57.43 4.46
C LEU A 225 -1.23 57.14 5.63
N PRO A 226 -2.34 57.87 5.77
CA PRO A 226 -3.27 57.70 6.88
C PRO A 226 -3.75 56.24 6.96
N ALA A 227 -3.73 55.67 8.17
CA ALA A 227 -4.10 54.28 8.46
C ALA A 227 -5.51 53.89 7.93
N GLU A 228 -6.35 54.89 7.66
CA GLU A 228 -7.67 54.76 7.06
C GLU A 228 -7.64 54.20 5.62
N TRP A 229 -6.53 54.36 4.88
CA TRP A 229 -6.39 53.84 3.50
C TRP A 229 -6.08 52.33 3.43
N LEU A 230 -5.49 51.74 4.48
CA LEU A 230 -5.31 50.29 4.58
C LEU A 230 -6.59 49.56 4.99
N GLY A 231 -7.60 50.27 5.49
CA GLY A 231 -8.82 49.66 6.05
C GLY A 231 -9.78 49.03 5.03
N ALA A 232 -9.67 49.29 3.73
CA ALA A 232 -10.56 48.67 2.74
C ALA A 232 -10.06 48.71 1.28
N GLN A 233 -9.16 49.63 0.91
CA GLN A 233 -8.90 49.94 -0.50
C GLN A 233 -7.56 49.43 -1.08
N GLY A 234 -6.56 49.08 -0.27
CA GLY A 234 -5.28 48.54 -0.76
C GLY A 234 -5.40 47.22 -1.54
N TRP A 235 -6.50 46.49 -1.37
CA TRP A 235 -6.81 45.23 -2.06
C TRP A 235 -7.46 45.42 -3.44
N LEU A 236 -7.75 46.65 -3.86
CA LEU A 236 -8.46 46.94 -5.12
C LEU A 236 -7.56 46.93 -6.36
N HIS A 237 -6.23 46.91 -6.21
CA HIS A 237 -5.32 46.94 -7.36
C HIS A 237 -4.94 45.57 -7.92
N VAL A 238 -5.31 44.48 -7.25
CA VAL A 238 -5.28 43.15 -7.88
C VAL A 238 -6.48 43.08 -8.82
N PRO A 239 -6.29 42.82 -10.13
CA PRO A 239 -7.39 42.73 -11.08
C PRO A 239 -8.45 41.78 -10.53
N LEU A 240 -9.72 42.19 -10.56
CA LEU A 240 -10.84 41.44 -9.97
C LEU A 240 -10.92 39.99 -10.53
N ALA A 241 -10.46 39.80 -11.77
CA ALA A 241 -10.31 38.49 -12.41
C ALA A 241 -9.19 37.63 -11.77
N VAL A 242 -8.04 38.21 -11.44
CA VAL A 242 -6.95 37.54 -10.74
C VAL A 242 -7.39 37.20 -9.31
N ARG A 243 -8.08 38.12 -8.63
CA ARG A 243 -8.60 37.89 -7.28
C ARG A 243 -9.63 36.74 -7.23
N ARG A 244 -10.54 36.68 -8.19
CA ARG A 244 -11.54 35.60 -8.28
C ARG A 244 -10.91 34.26 -8.71
N GLY A 245 -9.98 34.28 -9.66
CA GLY A 245 -9.34 33.06 -10.17
C GLY A 245 -8.31 32.46 -9.21
N LEU A 246 -7.30 33.23 -8.81
CA LEU A 246 -6.25 32.75 -7.89
C LEU A 246 -6.77 32.56 -6.46
N GLY A 247 -7.69 33.42 -6.00
CA GLY A 247 -8.31 33.29 -4.68
C GLY A 247 -9.15 32.02 -4.53
N ALA A 248 -9.69 31.49 -5.62
CA ALA A 248 -10.35 30.18 -5.63
C ALA A 248 -9.33 29.03 -5.75
N LEU A 249 -8.32 29.17 -6.61
CA LEU A 249 -7.40 28.08 -6.93
C LEU A 249 -6.44 27.72 -5.79
N VAL A 250 -5.93 28.69 -5.03
CA VAL A 250 -4.97 28.43 -3.95
C VAL A 250 -5.60 27.58 -2.83
N PRO A 251 -6.80 27.90 -2.31
CA PRO A 251 -7.47 27.04 -1.34
C PRO A 251 -7.78 25.64 -1.86
N ALA A 252 -8.22 25.53 -3.11
CA ALA A 252 -8.43 24.23 -3.74
C ALA A 252 -7.17 23.36 -3.67
N LEU A 253 -6.02 23.92 -4.06
CA LEU A 253 -4.74 23.22 -4.07
C LEU A 253 -4.25 22.88 -2.67
N CYS A 254 -4.41 23.76 -1.69
CA CYS A 254 -4.01 23.50 -0.31
C CYS A 254 -4.88 22.42 0.35
N SER A 255 -6.21 22.46 0.16
CA SER A 255 -7.12 21.40 0.61
C SER A 255 -6.77 20.07 -0.04
N ALA A 256 -6.54 20.08 -1.35
CA ALA A 256 -6.11 18.92 -2.12
C ALA A 256 -4.80 18.35 -1.59
N PHE A 257 -3.78 19.20 -1.37
CA PHE A 257 -2.49 18.81 -0.81
C PHE A 257 -2.63 18.18 0.57
N TYR A 258 -3.42 18.79 1.47
CA TYR A 258 -3.62 18.28 2.82
C TYR A 258 -4.34 16.92 2.81
N ALA A 259 -5.44 16.81 2.06
CA ALA A 259 -6.16 15.54 1.91
C ALA A 259 -5.27 14.47 1.28
N GLY A 260 -4.52 14.82 0.25
CA GLY A 260 -3.52 13.95 -0.36
C GLY A 260 -2.47 13.50 0.65
N HIS A 261 -1.95 14.41 1.49
CA HIS A 261 -0.97 14.09 2.52
C HIS A 261 -1.52 13.08 3.54
N VAL A 262 -2.75 13.28 4.02
CA VAL A 262 -3.40 12.34 4.94
C VAL A 262 -3.54 10.96 4.30
N VAL A 263 -3.98 10.89 3.04
CA VAL A 263 -4.10 9.62 2.30
C VAL A 263 -2.73 8.97 2.08
N THR A 264 -1.67 9.74 1.79
CA THR A 264 -0.32 9.17 1.66
C THR A 264 0.14 8.53 2.96
N ARG A 265 -0.11 9.16 4.10
CA ARG A 265 0.29 8.62 5.41
C ARG A 265 -0.40 7.28 5.71
N GLN A 266 -1.64 7.11 5.28
CA GLN A 266 -2.39 5.86 5.44
C GLN A 266 -1.95 4.75 4.47
N LEU A 267 -1.43 5.12 3.28
CA LEU A 267 -1.01 4.16 2.25
C LEU A 267 0.48 3.84 2.26
N ASP A 268 1.30 4.68 2.90
CA ASP A 268 2.75 4.50 3.00
C ASP A 268 3.10 3.34 3.94
N VAL A 269 4.36 2.91 3.89
CA VAL A 269 4.87 1.85 4.74
C VAL A 269 4.89 2.31 6.20
N ASN A 270 4.17 1.60 7.06
CA ASN A 270 4.16 1.87 8.50
C ASN A 270 5.59 1.81 9.07
N VAL A 271 5.91 2.68 10.02
CA VAL A 271 7.24 2.76 10.64
C VAL A 271 7.65 1.40 11.25
N HIS A 272 6.71 0.70 11.88
CA HIS A 272 6.93 -0.65 12.43
C HIS A 272 7.24 -1.68 11.34
N GLN A 273 6.56 -1.63 10.18
CA GLN A 273 6.85 -2.52 9.06
C GLN A 273 8.23 -2.23 8.47
N ALA A 274 8.59 -0.95 8.31
CA ALA A 274 9.92 -0.57 7.84
C ALA A 274 11.02 -1.02 8.82
N TRP A 275 10.77 -0.92 10.13
CA TRP A 275 11.69 -1.37 11.16
C TRP A 275 11.83 -2.90 11.17
N ALA A 276 10.72 -3.65 11.13
CA ALA A 276 10.72 -5.10 11.05
C ALA A 276 11.43 -5.62 9.78
N LEU A 277 11.22 -4.95 8.64
CA LEU A 277 11.93 -5.28 7.40
C LEU A 277 13.43 -5.04 7.51
N ARG A 278 13.84 -3.93 8.14
CA ARG A 278 15.26 -3.63 8.35
C ARG A 278 15.92 -4.68 9.24
N GLU A 279 15.25 -5.11 10.31
CA GLU A 279 15.76 -6.18 11.17
C GLU A 279 15.81 -7.51 10.42
N ALA A 280 14.76 -7.85 9.67
CA ALA A 280 14.73 -9.05 8.84
C ALA A 280 15.82 -9.05 7.75
N TRP A 281 16.17 -7.90 7.18
CA TRP A 281 17.26 -7.77 6.22
C TRP A 281 18.63 -8.05 6.85
N ALA A 282 18.85 -7.59 8.08
CA ALA A 282 20.06 -7.85 8.84
C ALA A 282 20.17 -9.34 9.23
N GLY A 283 19.04 -10.00 9.50
CA GLY A 283 18.96 -11.42 9.86
C GLY A 283 18.80 -12.40 8.70
N ALA A 284 18.58 -11.92 7.46
CA ALA A 284 18.16 -12.77 6.33
C ALA A 284 19.13 -13.92 6.04
N ASP A 285 20.43 -13.64 5.99
CA ASP A 285 21.43 -14.66 5.66
C ASP A 285 21.43 -15.82 6.67
N ARG A 286 21.27 -15.50 7.97
CA ARG A 286 21.21 -16.53 9.03
C ARG A 286 19.91 -17.33 8.97
N TYR A 287 18.79 -16.65 8.78
CA TYR A 287 17.48 -17.28 8.69
C TYR A 287 17.39 -18.25 7.51
N PHE A 288 17.73 -17.79 6.30
CA PHE A 288 17.62 -18.61 5.10
C PHE A 288 18.66 -19.73 5.03
N LEU A 289 19.82 -19.57 5.67
CA LEU A 289 20.76 -20.66 5.84
C LEU A 289 20.17 -21.79 6.71
N HIS A 290 19.48 -21.43 7.81
CA HIS A 290 18.80 -22.39 8.67
C HIS A 290 17.64 -23.08 7.94
N THR A 291 16.78 -22.30 7.28
CA THR A 291 15.64 -22.85 6.51
C THR A 291 16.11 -23.72 5.35
N ALA A 292 17.21 -23.37 4.70
CA ALA A 292 17.82 -24.20 3.66
C ALA A 292 18.32 -25.53 4.25
N ALA A 293 18.96 -25.50 5.42
CA ALA A 293 19.41 -26.71 6.10
C ALA A 293 18.24 -27.63 6.51
N GLU A 294 17.16 -27.08 7.07
CA GLU A 294 15.95 -27.83 7.41
C GLU A 294 15.32 -28.48 6.16
N ARG A 295 15.18 -27.74 5.07
CA ARG A 295 14.61 -28.28 3.82
C ARG A 295 15.46 -29.37 3.19
N VAL A 296 16.78 -29.24 3.26
CA VAL A 296 17.72 -30.27 2.79
C VAL A 296 17.63 -31.51 3.68
N ALA A 297 17.43 -31.36 4.99
CA ALA A 297 17.23 -32.48 5.90
C ALA A 297 15.92 -33.22 5.63
N GLU A 298 14.84 -32.50 5.31
CA GLU A 298 13.55 -33.08 4.91
C GLU A 298 13.58 -33.72 3.52
N ARG A 299 14.39 -33.16 2.60
CA ARG A 299 14.45 -33.57 1.19
C ARG A 299 15.91 -33.52 0.67
N PRO A 300 16.72 -34.55 0.95
CA PRO A 300 18.14 -34.58 0.54
C PRO A 300 18.32 -34.56 -0.99
N ASP A 301 17.31 -35.03 -1.73
CA ASP A 301 17.31 -35.12 -3.20
C ASP A 301 17.47 -33.77 -3.91
N ILE A 302 17.15 -32.66 -3.22
CA ILE A 302 17.25 -31.30 -3.77
C ILE A 302 18.71 -30.96 -4.13
N LEU A 303 19.69 -31.46 -3.36
CA LEU A 303 21.10 -31.16 -3.59
C LEU A 303 21.75 -32.08 -4.63
N LEU A 304 21.26 -33.31 -4.78
CA LEU A 304 21.82 -34.28 -5.72
C LEU A 304 21.57 -33.89 -7.18
N LYS A 305 20.49 -33.13 -7.44
CA LYS A 305 20.06 -32.75 -8.79
C LYS A 305 20.93 -31.69 -9.48
N ASN A 306 21.71 -30.92 -8.70
CA ASN A 306 22.63 -29.90 -9.21
C ASN A 306 24.04 -30.41 -9.46
N LYS A 307 24.31 -31.72 -9.29
CA LYS A 307 25.58 -32.28 -9.74
C LYS A 307 25.60 -32.11 -11.27
N PRO A 308 26.50 -31.29 -11.84
CA PRO A 308 26.60 -31.18 -13.28
C PRO A 308 26.76 -32.61 -13.77
N GLN A 309 25.82 -33.09 -14.58
CA GLN A 309 25.97 -34.37 -15.27
C GLN A 309 27.30 -34.23 -16.00
N SER A 310 28.34 -34.83 -15.43
CA SER A 310 29.67 -34.82 -16.01
C SER A 310 29.46 -35.40 -17.38
N ALA A 311 29.52 -34.54 -18.40
CA ALA A 311 29.25 -34.92 -19.77
C ALA A 311 30.08 -36.18 -20.02
N GLY A 312 29.40 -37.32 -20.09
CA GLY A 312 30.03 -38.58 -20.39
C GLY A 312 30.75 -38.34 -21.71
N SER A 313 32.07 -38.36 -21.66
CA SER A 313 32.93 -38.19 -22.81
C SER A 313 32.65 -39.36 -23.75
N SER A 314 31.64 -39.22 -24.60
CA SER A 314 31.54 -40.00 -25.82
C SER A 314 32.64 -39.46 -26.73
N SER A 315 33.81 -40.09 -26.63
CA SER A 315 34.91 -39.95 -27.58
C SER A 315 34.41 -40.36 -28.97
N ARG A 316 33.87 -39.41 -29.74
CA ARG A 316 33.81 -39.51 -31.20
C ARG A 316 34.73 -38.44 -31.77
N SER A 317 35.92 -38.92 -32.14
CA SER A 317 36.85 -38.27 -33.04
C SER A 317 36.14 -37.84 -34.32
N GLY A 318 36.12 -36.53 -34.57
CA GLY A 318 35.61 -35.92 -35.80
C GLY A 318 36.19 -34.52 -35.93
N SER A 319 37.30 -34.40 -36.65
CA SER A 319 37.98 -33.13 -36.92
C SER A 319 37.20 -32.31 -37.94
N CYS A 320 36.95 -31.03 -37.66
CA CYS A 320 36.85 -30.01 -38.70
C CYS A 320 36.93 -28.58 -38.12
N MET A 321 38.06 -27.94 -38.43
CA MET A 321 38.27 -26.53 -38.81
C MET A 321 37.42 -25.42 -38.15
N ALA A 322 38.14 -24.65 -37.33
CA ALA A 322 38.16 -23.19 -37.19
C ALA A 322 37.15 -22.33 -37.99
N SER A 323 36.51 -21.39 -37.28
CA SER A 323 36.65 -19.94 -37.51
C SER A 323 35.97 -19.16 -36.38
N GLY A 324 36.65 -18.13 -35.86
CA GLY A 324 36.27 -17.43 -34.65
C GLY A 324 35.31 -16.26 -34.85
N SER A 325 34.80 -15.74 -33.75
CA SER A 325 34.71 -14.31 -33.50
C SER A 325 34.59 -14.08 -31.99
N GLY A 326 35.42 -13.20 -31.47
CA GLY A 326 35.42 -12.81 -30.06
C GLY A 326 34.37 -11.73 -29.82
N VAL A 327 33.63 -11.87 -28.72
CA VAL A 327 32.87 -10.78 -28.10
C VAL A 327 33.20 -10.79 -26.61
N GLN A 328 34.08 -9.87 -26.21
CA GLN A 328 34.36 -9.55 -24.82
C GLN A 328 33.19 -8.74 -24.25
N GLY A 329 32.49 -9.31 -23.26
CA GLY A 329 31.55 -8.59 -22.41
C GLY A 329 32.27 -8.03 -21.16
N PRO A 330 31.90 -6.83 -20.67
CA PRO A 330 32.69 -6.12 -19.68
C PRO A 330 32.54 -6.68 -18.26
N ALA A 331 33.67 -6.77 -17.57
CA ALA A 331 33.76 -7.04 -16.14
C ALA A 331 33.17 -5.88 -15.34
N ALA A 332 32.07 -6.15 -14.63
CA ALA A 332 31.51 -5.22 -13.65
C ALA A 332 32.35 -5.25 -12.37
N THR A 333 33.18 -4.22 -12.19
CA THR A 333 33.86 -3.92 -10.93
C THR A 333 32.87 -3.27 -9.95
N ARG A 334 32.76 -3.84 -8.75
CA ARG A 334 31.91 -3.37 -7.66
C ARG A 334 32.64 -2.23 -6.92
N PRO A 335 32.10 -1.01 -6.81
CA PRO A 335 32.71 0.01 -5.97
C PRO A 335 32.38 -0.28 -4.49
N VAL A 336 33.42 -0.34 -3.67
CA VAL A 336 33.34 -0.30 -2.20
C VAL A 336 33.00 1.14 -1.81
N ALA A 337 31.74 1.40 -1.50
CA ALA A 337 31.32 2.67 -0.91
C ALA A 337 31.54 2.63 0.60
N ALA A 338 32.45 3.47 1.08
CA ALA A 338 32.67 3.73 2.50
C ALA A 338 31.42 4.39 3.12
N ALA A 339 30.95 3.83 4.24
CA ALA A 339 29.87 4.42 5.03
C ALA A 339 30.36 5.67 5.77
N PRO A 340 29.56 6.76 5.85
CA PRO A 340 29.88 7.91 6.68
C PRO A 340 29.58 7.64 8.16
N PRO A 341 30.31 8.25 9.11
CA PRO A 341 30.01 8.14 10.53
C PRO A 341 28.78 8.99 10.88
N ALA A 342 27.75 8.35 11.44
CA ALA A 342 26.62 9.04 12.04
C ALA A 342 26.94 9.37 13.51
N GLN A 343 27.16 10.65 13.80
CA GLN A 343 27.22 11.23 15.15
C GLN A 343 25.90 11.98 15.46
N GLY A 344 25.43 11.85 16.71
CA GLY A 344 24.38 12.64 17.35
C GLY A 344 22.99 11.99 17.27
N GLY A 345 22.30 11.59 18.33
CA GLY A 345 22.31 12.05 19.72
C GLY A 345 20.97 12.75 20.00
N LEU A 346 20.16 12.17 20.91
CA LEU A 346 18.86 12.57 21.52
C LEU A 346 17.95 11.31 21.49
N GLY A 347 17.56 10.62 22.56
CA GLY A 347 17.35 10.98 23.96
C GLY A 347 15.90 10.61 24.34
N GLY A 348 15.64 9.37 24.79
CA GLY A 348 14.30 8.90 25.21
C GLY A 348 14.27 7.39 25.54
N PRO A 349 13.40 6.93 26.45
CA PRO A 349 13.75 5.94 27.48
C PRO A 349 13.76 4.49 27.03
N VAL A 350 14.70 3.78 27.65
CA VAL A 350 15.03 2.36 27.59
C VAL A 350 13.85 1.51 28.09
N THR A 351 13.32 0.66 27.22
CA THR A 351 12.70 -0.60 27.65
C THR A 351 13.70 -1.72 27.36
N THR A 352 14.35 -2.14 28.43
CA THR A 352 15.28 -3.28 28.50
C THR A 352 14.52 -4.55 28.14
N PHE A 353 14.73 -5.05 26.92
CA PHE A 353 14.61 -6.48 26.65
C PHE A 353 16.00 -7.03 26.38
N ALA A 354 16.29 -8.12 27.08
CA ALA A 354 17.60 -8.72 27.25
C ALA A 354 18.33 -8.91 25.91
N SER A 355 19.47 -8.23 25.78
CA SER A 355 20.56 -8.69 24.93
C SER A 355 21.04 -10.02 25.48
N VAL A 356 20.50 -11.12 24.97
CA VAL A 356 21.16 -12.42 25.05
C VAL A 356 22.50 -12.24 24.36
N GLY A 357 23.56 -12.48 25.14
CA GLY A 357 24.91 -12.05 24.84
C GLY A 357 25.42 -12.51 23.48
N THR A 358 26.48 -11.85 23.05
CA THR A 358 27.45 -12.35 22.08
C THR A 358 28.02 -13.68 22.59
N ALA A 359 27.25 -14.75 22.45
CA ALA A 359 27.74 -16.11 22.55
C ALA A 359 28.66 -16.31 21.34
N GLU A 360 29.86 -16.78 21.62
CA GLU A 360 30.76 -17.36 20.63
C GLU A 360 29.97 -18.22 19.62
N PRO A 361 30.39 -18.22 18.34
CA PRO A 361 29.78 -19.12 17.37
C PRO A 361 29.86 -20.56 17.93
N PRO A 362 28.74 -21.29 17.99
CA PRO A 362 28.74 -22.62 18.58
C PRO A 362 29.75 -23.50 17.83
N ALA A 363 30.61 -24.16 18.60
CA ALA A 363 31.75 -24.97 18.19
C ALA A 363 31.39 -26.26 17.44
N TRP A 364 30.28 -26.30 16.70
CA TRP A 364 29.99 -27.38 15.75
C TRP A 364 30.87 -27.30 14.49
N ALA A 365 31.70 -26.26 14.36
CA ALA A 365 32.65 -26.09 13.26
C ALA A 365 34.06 -26.63 13.55
N GLY A 366 34.31 -27.30 14.68
CA GLY A 366 35.63 -27.87 14.92
C GLY A 366 35.73 -28.82 16.11
N ALA A 367 35.60 -30.12 15.86
CA ALA A 367 36.40 -31.18 16.48
C ALA A 367 35.98 -32.56 15.94
N GLY A 368 36.96 -33.38 15.54
CA GLY A 368 36.81 -34.83 15.57
C GLY A 368 36.58 -35.54 14.24
N SER A 369 37.53 -35.40 13.31
CA SER A 369 37.81 -36.49 12.37
C SER A 369 38.45 -37.64 13.16
N ALA A 370 37.61 -38.48 13.75
CA ALA A 370 38.01 -39.81 14.20
C ALA A 370 37.52 -40.79 13.13
N ALA A 371 38.49 -41.35 12.40
CA ALA A 371 38.29 -42.38 11.42
C ALA A 371 37.60 -43.59 12.07
N VAL A 372 36.31 -43.73 11.80
CA VAL A 372 35.57 -44.97 11.99
C VAL A 372 35.34 -45.49 10.57
N ASP A 373 36.19 -46.43 10.17
CA ASP A 373 36.01 -47.24 8.96
C ASP A 373 34.76 -48.10 9.13
N VAL A 374 33.64 -47.58 8.67
CA VAL A 374 32.43 -48.35 8.40
C VAL A 374 32.22 -48.28 6.91
N ASP A 375 32.60 -49.36 6.23
CA ASP A 375 32.23 -49.69 4.85
C ASP A 375 30.70 -49.85 4.77
N LYS A 376 30.00 -48.72 4.77
CA LYS A 376 28.61 -48.60 4.31
C LYS A 376 28.63 -47.60 3.18
N GLU A 377 28.13 -48.02 2.03
CA GLU A 377 27.97 -47.23 0.80
C GLU A 377 27.44 -45.81 1.08
N GLY A 378 28.38 -44.88 1.26
CA GLY A 378 28.56 -43.74 0.37
C GLY A 378 27.49 -42.66 0.37
N ALA A 379 26.71 -42.47 1.45
CA ALA A 379 25.94 -41.24 1.63
C ALA A 379 26.89 -40.08 1.97
N THR A 380 27.65 -39.60 0.97
CA THR A 380 28.52 -38.43 1.10
C THR A 380 27.69 -37.25 1.57
N ALA A 381 28.01 -36.72 2.76
CA ALA A 381 27.37 -35.52 3.28
C ALA A 381 27.33 -34.44 2.20
N PRO A 382 26.18 -33.74 2.03
CA PRO A 382 26.06 -32.72 1.00
C PRO A 382 27.19 -31.69 1.14
N PRO A 383 27.77 -31.22 0.02
CA PRO A 383 28.87 -30.26 0.07
C PRO A 383 28.37 -29.00 0.77
N ALA A 384 28.97 -28.66 1.91
CA ALA A 384 28.58 -27.50 2.73
C ALA A 384 28.52 -26.18 1.94
N GLY A 385 29.24 -26.09 0.82
CA GLY A 385 29.17 -24.97 -0.12
C GLY A 385 27.82 -24.80 -0.83
N ALA A 386 27.15 -25.90 -1.23
CA ALA A 386 25.89 -25.83 -1.96
C ALA A 386 24.74 -25.31 -1.07
N LEU A 387 24.73 -25.72 0.20
CA LEU A 387 23.75 -25.25 1.19
C LEU A 387 23.94 -23.76 1.52
N ARG A 388 25.20 -23.30 1.64
CA ARG A 388 25.52 -21.87 1.83
C ARG A 388 25.09 -21.03 0.64
N GLN A 389 25.32 -21.53 -0.58
CA GLN A 389 24.91 -20.84 -1.79
C GLN A 389 23.38 -20.72 -1.89
N LEU A 390 22.65 -21.81 -1.64
CA LEU A 390 21.18 -21.79 -1.61
C LEU A 390 20.63 -20.80 -0.58
N GLY A 391 21.20 -20.77 0.63
CA GLY A 391 20.81 -19.82 1.67
C GLY A 391 21.07 -18.36 1.27
N ALA A 392 22.21 -18.09 0.62
CA ALA A 392 22.53 -16.76 0.09
C ALA A 392 21.56 -16.34 -1.02
N ASP A 393 21.26 -17.23 -1.96
CA ASP A 393 20.32 -16.97 -3.07
C ASP A 393 18.91 -16.66 -2.54
N MET A 394 18.45 -17.37 -1.50
CA MET A 394 17.16 -17.10 -0.85
C MET A 394 17.16 -15.76 -0.09
N ALA A 395 18.25 -15.41 0.58
CA ALA A 395 18.39 -14.13 1.27
C ALA A 395 18.39 -12.94 0.29
N ASP A 396 19.07 -13.07 -0.84
CA ASP A 396 19.09 -12.05 -1.89
C ASP A 396 17.73 -11.94 -2.60
N ALA A 397 17.05 -13.07 -2.84
CA ALA A 397 15.67 -13.06 -3.32
C ALA A 397 14.74 -12.32 -2.34
N PHE A 398 14.89 -12.56 -1.03
CA PHE A 398 14.11 -11.87 0.01
C PHE A 398 14.36 -10.36 0.02
N ARG A 399 15.62 -9.92 -0.02
CA ARG A 399 15.96 -8.48 -0.12
C ARG A 399 15.36 -7.84 -1.36
N THR A 400 15.40 -8.54 -2.49
CA THR A 400 14.84 -8.06 -3.76
C THR A 400 13.31 -7.91 -3.70
N VAL A 401 12.62 -8.95 -3.23
CA VAL A 401 11.15 -8.97 -3.11
C VAL A 401 10.66 -7.89 -2.15
N SER A 402 11.29 -7.76 -0.99
CA SER A 402 10.93 -6.75 0.01
C SER A 402 11.22 -5.32 -0.45
N ALA A 403 12.31 -5.09 -1.19
CA ALA A 403 12.58 -3.81 -1.83
C ALA A 403 11.51 -3.47 -2.89
N LEU A 404 11.13 -4.44 -3.73
CA LEU A 404 10.05 -4.28 -4.70
C LEU A 404 8.71 -3.98 -4.03
N TRP A 405 8.41 -4.64 -2.91
CA TRP A 405 7.20 -4.37 -2.12
C TRP A 405 7.19 -2.95 -1.55
N MET A 406 8.30 -2.45 -1.00
CA MET A 406 8.38 -1.07 -0.53
C MET A 406 8.20 -0.06 -1.67
N LEU A 407 8.80 -0.33 -2.84
CA LEU A 407 8.64 0.52 -4.02
C LEU A 407 7.20 0.52 -4.53
N SER A 408 6.51 -0.62 -4.54
CA SER A 408 5.12 -0.70 -4.96
C SER A 408 4.20 0.08 -4.01
N ARG A 409 4.42 -0.03 -2.69
CA ARG A 409 3.70 0.76 -1.68
C ARG A 409 3.90 2.27 -1.86
N ARG A 410 5.13 2.73 -2.08
CA ARG A 410 5.40 4.15 -2.36
C ARG A 410 4.73 4.64 -3.65
N ARG A 411 4.69 3.81 -4.70
CA ARG A 411 3.97 4.14 -5.95
C ARG A 411 2.47 4.24 -5.72
N MET A 412 1.90 3.31 -4.96
CA MET A 412 0.49 3.33 -4.55
C MET A 412 0.16 4.60 -3.75
N ALA A 413 0.97 4.95 -2.75
CA ALA A 413 0.77 6.14 -1.94
C ALA A 413 0.82 7.42 -2.79
N ARG A 414 1.79 7.54 -3.72
CA ARG A 414 1.86 8.67 -4.66
C ARG A 414 0.66 8.73 -5.61
N LEU A 415 0.19 7.58 -6.10
CA LEU A 415 -1.01 7.56 -6.95
C LEU A 415 -2.24 7.99 -6.15
N GLY A 416 -2.40 7.47 -4.92
CA GLY A 416 -3.46 7.87 -3.99
C GLY A 416 -3.43 9.38 -3.71
N TYR A 417 -2.24 9.93 -3.43
CA TYR A 417 -2.03 11.37 -3.27
C TYR A 417 -2.61 12.17 -4.45
N VAL A 418 -2.18 11.84 -5.67
CA VAL A 418 -2.56 12.58 -6.88
C VAL A 418 -4.05 12.47 -7.12
N LEU A 419 -4.63 11.26 -7.01
CA LEU A 419 -6.07 11.05 -7.20
C LEU A 419 -6.90 11.81 -6.15
N THR A 420 -6.50 11.78 -4.88
CA THR A 420 -7.17 12.55 -3.83
C THR A 420 -7.06 14.05 -4.09
N CYS A 421 -5.89 14.54 -4.49
CA CYS A 421 -5.71 15.95 -4.85
C CYS A 421 -6.65 16.37 -5.99
N LEU A 422 -6.73 15.56 -7.05
CA LEU A 422 -7.60 15.81 -8.19
C LEU A 422 -9.07 15.79 -7.79
N ASN A 423 -9.50 14.82 -6.98
CA ASN A 423 -10.89 14.73 -6.50
C ASN A 423 -11.29 15.95 -5.66
N ILE A 424 -10.45 16.38 -4.71
CA ILE A 424 -10.75 17.56 -3.88
C ILE A 424 -10.72 18.84 -4.72
N SER A 425 -9.77 18.97 -5.64
CA SER A 425 -9.73 20.11 -6.57
C SER A 425 -10.99 20.16 -7.45
N TYR A 426 -11.45 19.00 -7.93
CA TYR A 426 -12.67 18.88 -8.72
C TYR A 426 -13.90 19.31 -7.91
N LEU A 427 -14.07 18.78 -6.69
CA LEU A 427 -15.19 19.16 -5.81
C LEU A 427 -15.15 20.65 -5.44
N TYR A 428 -13.96 21.22 -5.28
CA TYR A 428 -13.81 22.64 -5.06
C TYR A 428 -14.26 23.47 -6.28
N ILE A 429 -13.92 23.04 -7.50
CA ILE A 429 -14.42 23.69 -8.73
C ILE A 429 -15.95 23.61 -8.78
N VAL A 430 -16.53 22.44 -8.48
CA VAL A 430 -17.99 22.25 -8.44
C VAL A 430 -18.64 23.21 -7.44
N TRP A 431 -18.05 23.36 -6.25
CA TRP A 431 -18.50 24.32 -5.24
C TRP A 431 -18.52 25.76 -5.78
N HIS A 432 -17.42 26.20 -6.39
CA HIS A 432 -17.32 27.55 -6.96
C HIS A 432 -18.26 27.78 -8.13
N THR A 433 -18.52 26.77 -8.96
CA THR A 433 -19.45 26.90 -10.08
C THR A 433 -20.91 26.94 -9.65
N ALA A 434 -21.27 26.23 -8.59
CA ALA A 434 -22.64 26.18 -8.07
C ALA A 434 -22.94 27.29 -7.05
N HIS A 435 -21.90 27.93 -6.50
CA HIS A 435 -21.99 28.88 -5.39
C HIS A 435 -22.73 28.32 -4.15
N ASP A 436 -22.77 27.00 -4.01
CA ASP A 436 -23.51 26.31 -2.97
C ASP A 436 -22.82 24.97 -2.67
N LEU A 437 -22.57 24.71 -1.38
CA LEU A 437 -21.91 23.50 -0.91
C LEU A 437 -22.78 22.24 -1.05
N ALA A 438 -24.09 22.36 -1.28
CA ALA A 438 -24.97 21.22 -1.57
C ALA A 438 -24.54 20.44 -2.82
N ALA A 439 -23.98 21.13 -3.83
CA ALA A 439 -23.49 20.51 -5.06
C ALA A 439 -22.32 19.54 -4.84
N PRO A 440 -21.17 19.96 -4.27
CA PRO A 440 -20.05 19.06 -3.99
C PRO A 440 -20.39 18.00 -2.93
N ILE A 441 -21.27 18.28 -1.97
CA ILE A 441 -21.74 17.27 -1.00
C ILE A 441 -22.49 16.16 -1.72
N THR A 442 -23.43 16.50 -2.60
CA THR A 442 -24.19 15.51 -3.36
C THR A 442 -23.27 14.70 -4.28
N ALA A 443 -22.32 15.36 -4.96
CA ALA A 443 -21.35 14.69 -5.81
C ALA A 443 -20.45 13.71 -5.03
N GLY A 444 -19.92 14.16 -3.89
CA GLY A 444 -19.09 13.34 -3.00
C GLY A 444 -19.87 12.17 -2.38
N LEU A 445 -21.14 12.38 -2.01
CA LEU A 445 -22.00 11.36 -1.42
C LEU A 445 -22.29 10.25 -2.43
N LEU A 446 -22.65 10.60 -3.67
CA LEU A 446 -22.89 9.62 -4.73
C LEU A 446 -21.64 8.81 -5.07
N LEU A 447 -20.48 9.47 -5.13
CA LEU A 447 -19.19 8.79 -5.34
C LEU A 447 -18.87 7.83 -4.20
N ALA A 448 -18.95 8.30 -2.95
CA ALA A 448 -18.67 7.48 -1.78
C ALA A 448 -19.63 6.28 -1.69
N LEU A 449 -20.93 6.50 -1.89
CA LEU A 449 -21.93 5.44 -1.87
C LEU A 449 -21.65 4.39 -2.95
N THR A 450 -21.29 4.83 -4.15
CA THR A 450 -20.97 3.92 -5.26
C THR A 450 -19.72 3.10 -4.96
N GLU A 451 -18.68 3.70 -4.40
CA GLU A 451 -17.47 2.99 -3.96
C GLU A 451 -17.78 1.96 -2.87
N LEU A 452 -18.60 2.31 -1.87
CA LEU A 452 -19.03 1.39 -0.81
C LEU A 452 -19.82 0.20 -1.40
N MET A 453 -20.79 0.47 -2.28
CA MET A 453 -21.56 -0.59 -2.95
C MET A 453 -20.67 -1.52 -3.80
N LEU A 454 -19.70 -0.95 -4.53
CA LEU A 454 -18.76 -1.72 -5.35
C LEU A 454 -17.83 -2.60 -4.51
N ILE A 455 -17.42 -2.13 -3.32
CA ILE A 455 -16.62 -2.92 -2.38
C ILE A 455 -17.45 -4.10 -1.84
N GLN A 456 -18.69 -3.86 -1.42
CA GLN A 456 -19.58 -4.90 -0.90
C GLN A 456 -19.85 -6.00 -1.93
N HIS A 457 -20.24 -5.63 -3.16
CA HIS A 457 -20.49 -6.60 -4.23
C HIS A 457 -19.24 -7.40 -4.63
N TYR A 458 -18.05 -6.78 -4.58
CA TYR A 458 -16.80 -7.49 -4.85
C TYR A 458 -16.53 -8.56 -3.79
N ASP A 459 -16.78 -8.25 -2.52
CA ASP A 459 -16.59 -9.18 -1.41
C ASP A 459 -17.55 -10.37 -1.50
N GLU A 460 -18.83 -10.14 -1.76
CA GLU A 460 -19.84 -11.19 -1.95
C GLU A 460 -19.47 -12.13 -3.11
N GLY A 461 -19.06 -11.56 -4.25
CA GLY A 461 -18.62 -12.33 -5.41
C GLY A 461 -17.39 -13.18 -5.12
N SER A 462 -16.42 -12.65 -4.38
CA SER A 462 -15.19 -13.36 -4.01
C SER A 462 -15.45 -14.51 -3.03
N ALA A 463 -16.38 -14.33 -2.09
CA ALA A 463 -16.79 -15.34 -1.13
C ALA A 463 -17.54 -16.48 -1.82
N ALA A 464 -18.50 -16.16 -2.70
CA ALA A 464 -19.24 -17.13 -3.49
C ALA A 464 -18.31 -17.97 -4.40
N ALA A 465 -17.35 -17.33 -5.07
CA ALA A 465 -16.37 -18.03 -5.90
C ALA A 465 -15.48 -18.96 -5.06
N SER A 466 -15.07 -18.53 -3.86
CA SER A 466 -14.25 -19.33 -2.95
C SER A 466 -15.02 -20.54 -2.39
N ALA A 467 -16.31 -20.37 -2.06
CA ALA A 467 -17.18 -21.45 -1.63
C ALA A 467 -17.36 -22.51 -2.72
N ARG A 468 -17.62 -22.08 -3.98
CA ARG A 468 -17.72 -22.99 -5.13
C ARG A 468 -16.43 -23.78 -5.37
N ARG A 469 -15.26 -23.14 -5.23
CA ARG A 469 -13.95 -23.83 -5.35
C ARG A 469 -13.76 -24.89 -4.26
N ARG A 470 -14.19 -24.61 -3.03
CA ARG A 470 -14.13 -25.60 -1.93
C ARG A 470 -15.07 -26.77 -2.19
N GLN A 471 -16.31 -26.51 -2.62
CA GLN A 471 -17.27 -27.54 -2.98
C GLN A 471 -16.79 -28.42 -4.14
N ALA A 472 -16.15 -27.82 -5.16
CA ALA A 472 -15.56 -28.58 -6.26
C ALA A 472 -14.37 -29.45 -5.80
N ALA A 473 -13.58 -28.98 -4.83
CA ALA A 473 -12.47 -29.75 -4.26
C ALA A 473 -12.97 -30.93 -3.42
N THR A 474 -14.03 -30.75 -2.61
CA THR A 474 -14.63 -31.84 -1.83
C THR A 474 -15.30 -32.87 -2.73
N ALA A 475 -16.01 -32.45 -3.78
CA ALA A 475 -16.63 -33.37 -4.73
C ALA A 475 -15.60 -34.23 -5.49
N ARG A 476 -14.40 -33.69 -5.78
CA ARG A 476 -13.29 -34.46 -6.38
C ARG A 476 -12.68 -35.47 -5.41
N GLN A 477 -12.68 -35.18 -4.11
CA GLN A 477 -12.22 -36.12 -3.09
C GLN A 477 -13.22 -37.26 -2.92
N GLU A 478 -14.52 -36.98 -2.93
CA GLU A 478 -15.57 -38.00 -2.79
C GLU A 478 -15.69 -38.88 -4.04
N GLY A 479 -15.60 -38.31 -5.25
CA GLY A 479 -15.69 -39.07 -6.50
C GLY A 479 -14.45 -39.89 -6.87
N GLY A 480 -13.33 -39.73 -6.15
CA GLY A 480 -12.09 -40.47 -6.40
C GLY A 480 -11.94 -41.77 -5.61
N GLY A 481 -12.83 -42.03 -4.64
CA GLY A 481 -12.71 -43.18 -3.71
C GLY A 481 -13.44 -44.46 -4.15
N ASP A 482 -14.20 -44.44 -5.25
CA ASP A 482 -15.08 -45.54 -5.68
C ASP A 482 -14.53 -46.31 -6.91
N ARG A 483 -13.21 -46.24 -7.15
CA ARG A 483 -12.52 -46.87 -8.30
C ARG A 483 -11.43 -47.88 -7.93
N ASP A 484 -11.39 -48.31 -6.68
CA ASP A 484 -10.63 -49.49 -6.23
C ASP A 484 -11.60 -50.65 -5.96
#